data_AF-A0A538CH13-F1
#
_entry.id   AF-A0A538CH13-F1
#
_cell.length_a   1.000
_cell.length_b   1.000
_cell.length_c   1.000
_cell.angle_alpha   90.00
_cell.angle_beta   90.00
_cell.angle_gamma   90.00
#
_symmetry.space_group_name_H-M   'P 1'
#
loop_
_entity.id
_entity.type
_entity.pdbx_description
1 polymer ?
#
loop_
_entity_poly.entity_id
_entity_poly.type
_entity_poly.pdbx_seq_one_letter_code
_entity_poly.pdbx_strand_id
1 'polypeptide(L)'
;MAQVASTASHLCPSMQRKRSWLPPGRVATPAPRAGARLLTCHTDRPVPGLDFDLTPPVLTAPGRKTVLAPRRLKRVRVTYVVTAQDDADGALPVTCRPSSGSWFSIGRTRVRCSATDTSGNESAIIFVVAVKRQGRERRSLQAHEKRAASAALLR
;
A
#
# COMPACT_ATOMS: atom_id res chain seq x y z
N MET A 1 5.82 -28.92 -57.14
CA MET A 1 5.09 -27.64 -57.12
C MET A 1 4.32 -27.58 -55.83
N ALA A 2 4.67 -26.62 -54.97
CA ALA A 2 4.11 -26.42 -53.65
C ALA A 2 2.85 -25.55 -53.74
N GLN A 3 1.82 -25.85 -52.94
CA GLN A 3 0.80 -24.87 -52.57
C GLN A 3 0.25 -25.16 -51.16
N VAL A 4 0.95 -24.50 -50.23
CA VAL A 4 0.60 -23.95 -48.92
C VAL A 4 -0.90 -23.93 -48.57
N ALA A 5 -1.25 -24.60 -47.46
CA ALA A 5 -2.54 -24.46 -46.79
C ALA A 5 -2.61 -23.09 -46.08
N SER A 6 -3.54 -22.25 -46.51
CA SER A 6 -3.77 -20.92 -45.95
C SER A 6 -4.66 -21.01 -44.71
N THR A 7 -4.09 -20.65 -43.56
CA THR A 7 -4.77 -20.47 -42.28
C THR A 7 -5.68 -19.25 -42.33
N ALA A 8 -7.00 -19.45 -42.21
CA ALA A 8 -7.96 -18.37 -42.01
C ALA A 8 -7.99 -17.97 -40.53
N SER A 9 -7.34 -16.85 -40.22
CA SER A 9 -7.41 -16.17 -38.93
C SER A 9 -8.84 -15.67 -38.67
N HIS A 10 -9.51 -16.25 -37.67
CA HIS A 10 -10.78 -15.73 -37.17
C HIS A 10 -10.55 -14.51 -36.27
N LEU A 11 -10.56 -13.33 -36.88
CA LEU A 11 -10.68 -12.05 -36.19
C LEU A 11 -12.08 -11.95 -35.57
N CYS A 12 -12.11 -11.79 -34.24
CA CYS A 12 -13.33 -11.58 -33.47
C CYS A 12 -13.83 -10.14 -33.69
N PRO A 13 -15.10 -9.90 -34.07
CA PRO A 13 -15.61 -8.55 -34.19
C PRO A 13 -15.85 -7.94 -32.79
N SER A 14 -15.49 -6.67 -32.69
CA SER A 14 -15.58 -5.82 -31.50
C SER A 14 -16.98 -5.81 -30.88
N MET A 15 -17.05 -6.10 -29.57
CA MET A 15 -18.27 -5.89 -28.78
C MET A 15 -18.46 -4.40 -28.50
N GLN A 16 -19.37 -3.74 -29.23
CA GLN A 16 -19.92 -2.47 -28.81
C GLN A 16 -20.95 -2.68 -27.69
N ARG A 17 -20.61 -2.22 -26.47
CA ARG A 17 -21.51 -2.11 -25.31
C ARG A 17 -22.66 -1.17 -25.64
N LYS A 18 -23.85 -1.70 -25.93
CA LYS A 18 -25.12 -0.99 -25.71
C LYS A 18 -25.68 -1.41 -24.35
N ARG A 19 -25.46 -0.57 -23.33
CA ARG A 19 -26.23 -0.61 -22.08
C ARG A 19 -27.65 -0.15 -22.43
N SER A 20 -28.60 -1.08 -22.46
CA SER A 20 -30.03 -0.78 -22.40
C SER A 20 -30.63 -1.52 -21.22
N TRP A 21 -31.09 -0.75 -20.25
CA TRP A 21 -31.83 -1.24 -19.09
C TRP A 21 -33.17 -1.83 -19.55
N LEU A 22 -33.43 -3.10 -19.24
CA LEU A 22 -34.72 -3.77 -19.42
C LEU A 22 -35.14 -4.42 -18.08
N PRO A 23 -36.44 -4.40 -17.71
CA PRO A 23 -36.95 -4.88 -16.42
C PRO A 23 -37.02 -6.42 -16.35
N PRO A 24 -37.23 -7.03 -15.17
CA PRO A 24 -37.16 -8.49 -15.00
C PRO A 24 -38.41 -9.16 -15.57
N GLY A 25 -38.32 -9.58 -16.84
CA GLY A 25 -39.30 -10.38 -17.54
C GLY A 25 -38.74 -11.77 -17.82
N ARG A 26 -39.40 -12.78 -17.25
CA ARG A 26 -39.13 -14.21 -17.32
C ARG A 26 -38.78 -14.66 -18.77
N VAL A 27 -37.52 -14.99 -19.03
CA VAL A 27 -37.11 -15.58 -20.31
C VAL A 27 -37.55 -17.04 -20.33
N ALA A 28 -38.53 -17.35 -21.17
CA ALA A 28 -38.88 -18.73 -21.50
C ALA A 28 -37.69 -19.38 -22.20
N THR A 29 -37.09 -20.38 -21.56
CA THR A 29 -36.04 -21.21 -22.17
C THR A 29 -36.72 -22.15 -23.16
N PRO A 30 -36.39 -22.13 -24.47
CA PRO A 30 -36.83 -23.19 -25.36
C PRO A 30 -36.19 -24.50 -24.91
N ALA A 31 -37.02 -25.54 -24.74
CA ALA A 31 -36.54 -26.88 -24.42
C ALA A 31 -35.52 -27.35 -25.48
N PRO A 32 -34.37 -27.91 -25.08
CA PRO A 32 -33.38 -28.37 -26.04
C PRO A 32 -33.96 -29.53 -26.84
N ARG A 33 -33.85 -29.46 -28.17
CA ARG A 33 -34.07 -30.61 -29.05
C ARG A 33 -33.11 -31.72 -28.62
N ALA A 34 -33.67 -32.91 -28.36
CA ALA A 34 -32.90 -34.10 -28.05
C ALA A 34 -31.87 -34.34 -29.17
N GLY A 35 -30.58 -34.35 -28.81
CA GLY A 35 -29.47 -34.68 -29.71
C GLY A 35 -28.50 -33.55 -30.05
N ALA A 36 -28.76 -32.30 -29.66
CA ALA A 36 -27.78 -31.22 -29.85
C ALA A 36 -26.82 -31.16 -28.65
N ARG A 37 -25.59 -31.66 -28.82
CA ARG A 37 -24.50 -31.45 -27.87
C ARG A 37 -24.12 -29.98 -27.88
N LEU A 38 -24.66 -29.21 -26.93
CA LEU A 38 -24.30 -27.81 -26.69
C LEU A 38 -22.79 -27.74 -26.42
N LEU A 39 -22.00 -27.32 -27.40
CA LEU A 39 -20.65 -26.80 -27.13
C LEU A 39 -20.82 -25.41 -26.54
N THR A 40 -21.09 -25.34 -25.23
CA THR A 40 -20.93 -24.10 -24.49
C THR A 40 -19.45 -23.77 -24.47
N CYS A 41 -19.06 -22.59 -24.94
CA CYS A 41 -17.75 -22.03 -24.65
C CYS A 41 -17.71 -21.69 -23.15
N HIS A 42 -17.41 -22.69 -22.32
CA HIS A 42 -17.05 -22.48 -20.93
C HIS A 42 -15.71 -21.76 -20.91
N THR A 43 -15.73 -20.44 -20.74
CA THR A 43 -14.53 -19.60 -20.55
C THR A 43 -13.98 -19.69 -19.13
N ASP A 44 -14.35 -20.73 -18.37
CA ASP A 44 -14.09 -20.80 -16.93
C ASP A 44 -13.35 -22.09 -16.55
N ARG A 45 -12.49 -22.56 -17.46
CA ARG A 45 -11.50 -23.58 -17.10
C ARG A 45 -10.24 -22.81 -16.69
N PRO A 46 -9.95 -22.63 -15.37
CA PRO A 46 -8.71 -22.01 -14.95
C PRO A 46 -7.55 -22.78 -15.57
N VAL A 47 -6.71 -22.07 -16.31
CA VAL A 47 -5.48 -22.64 -16.88
C VAL A 47 -4.50 -22.78 -15.73
N PRO A 48 -4.08 -24.01 -15.36
CA PRO A 48 -3.12 -24.19 -14.29
C PRO A 48 -1.83 -23.44 -14.59
N GLY A 49 -1.38 -22.57 -13.68
CA GLY A 49 -0.14 -21.80 -13.82
C GLY A 49 -0.30 -20.40 -14.44
N LEU A 50 -1.52 -19.91 -14.64
CA LEU A 50 -1.80 -18.50 -14.94
C LEU A 50 -2.53 -17.83 -13.78
N ASP A 51 -1.92 -17.88 -12.60
CA ASP A 51 -2.42 -17.13 -11.45
C ASP A 51 -1.77 -15.74 -11.48
N PHE A 52 -2.61 -14.71 -11.59
CA PHE A 52 -2.19 -13.34 -11.43
C PHE A 52 -2.34 -12.97 -9.98
N ASP A 53 -1.28 -12.41 -9.40
CA ASP A 53 -1.35 -11.87 -8.06
C ASP A 53 -2.13 -10.56 -8.05
N LEU A 54 -3.12 -10.49 -7.16
CA LEU A 54 -4.05 -9.39 -6.96
C LEU A 54 -4.04 -8.93 -5.50
N THR A 55 -3.14 -9.47 -4.67
CA THR A 55 -3.05 -9.15 -3.26
C THR A 55 -2.16 -7.91 -3.11
N PRO A 56 -2.66 -6.82 -2.52
CA PRO A 56 -1.82 -5.66 -2.25
C PRO A 56 -0.90 -5.91 -1.05
N PRO A 57 0.28 -5.28 -1.03
CA PRO A 57 1.24 -5.50 0.04
C PRO A 57 0.79 -4.91 1.38
N VAL A 58 1.16 -5.54 2.48
CA VAL A 58 0.83 -5.09 3.85
C VAL A 58 1.92 -4.17 4.39
N LEU A 59 1.56 -2.91 4.65
CA LEU A 59 2.45 -1.90 5.23
C LEU A 59 2.39 -1.88 6.76
N THR A 60 3.55 -1.93 7.41
CA THR A 60 3.69 -1.75 8.87
C THR A 60 4.46 -0.48 9.17
N ALA A 61 3.80 0.50 9.80
CA ALA A 61 4.37 1.78 10.19
C ALA A 61 4.50 1.89 11.71
N PRO A 62 5.43 2.73 12.23
CA PRO A 62 5.39 3.09 13.63
C PRO A 62 4.12 3.90 13.83
N GLY A 63 3.39 3.65 14.92
CA GLY A 63 2.23 4.46 15.28
C GLY A 63 2.60 5.94 15.48
N ARG A 64 1.76 6.69 16.20
CA ARG A 64 2.01 8.11 16.43
C ARG A 64 3.38 8.34 17.11
N LYS A 65 4.33 8.95 16.39
CA LYS A 65 5.69 9.24 16.89
C LYS A 65 5.76 10.65 17.46
N THR A 66 6.29 10.82 18.68
CA THR A 66 6.52 12.15 19.28
C THR A 66 8.01 12.41 19.46
N VAL A 67 8.50 13.55 18.99
CA VAL A 67 9.90 13.96 19.09
C VAL A 67 9.98 15.33 19.75
N LEU A 68 10.99 15.55 20.60
CA LEU A 68 11.25 16.85 21.20
C LEU A 68 12.30 17.61 20.39
N ALA A 69 11.95 18.81 19.93
CA ALA A 69 12.90 19.73 19.33
C ALA A 69 13.70 20.46 20.42
N PRO A 70 15.03 20.61 20.26
CA PRO A 70 15.84 21.45 21.14
C PRO A 70 15.29 22.89 21.22
N ARG A 71 15.39 23.55 22.39
CA ARG A 71 14.74 24.85 22.66
C ARG A 71 14.91 25.92 21.57
N ARG A 72 16.09 25.99 20.96
CA ARG A 72 16.45 27.04 19.99
C ARG A 72 16.11 26.65 18.54
N LEU A 73 15.78 25.39 18.29
CA LEU A 73 15.50 24.90 16.94
C LEU A 73 14.00 24.85 16.67
N LYS A 74 13.60 25.27 15.47
CA LYS A 74 12.21 25.17 14.99
C LYS A 74 11.93 23.87 14.23
N ARG A 75 12.99 23.10 13.92
CA ARG A 75 12.94 21.83 13.18
C ARG A 75 13.93 20.82 13.77
N VAL A 76 13.66 19.54 13.59
CA VAL A 76 14.53 18.43 14.01
C VAL A 76 14.53 17.34 12.95
N ARG A 77 15.65 16.63 12.77
CA ARG A 77 15.68 15.44 11.92
C ARG A 77 14.93 14.31 12.63
N VAL A 78 14.04 13.64 11.91
CA VAL A 78 13.28 12.50 12.44
C VAL A 78 13.53 11.29 11.57
N THR A 79 14.06 10.23 12.16
CA THR A 79 14.16 8.91 11.54
C THR A 79 12.95 8.08 11.95
N TYR A 80 12.47 7.21 11.06
CA TYR A 80 11.45 6.21 11.30
C TYR A 80 11.66 5.05 10.32
N VAL A 81 11.05 3.91 10.61
CA VAL A 81 11.16 2.69 9.79
C VAL A 81 9.74 2.25 9.45
N VAL A 82 9.48 1.99 8.18
CA VAL A 82 8.23 1.42 7.66
C VAL A 82 8.64 0.23 6.80
N THR A 83 7.94 -0.89 6.95
CA THR A 83 8.16 -2.11 6.16
C THR A 83 6.92 -2.43 5.34
N ALA A 84 7.10 -3.08 4.21
CA ALA A 84 6.03 -3.66 3.40
C ALA A 84 6.34 -5.13 3.16
N GLN A 85 5.32 -5.97 3.33
CA GLN A 85 5.40 -7.41 3.11
C GLN A 85 4.22 -7.85 2.26
N ASP A 86 4.51 -8.61 1.22
CA ASP A 86 3.56 -9.24 0.33
C ASP A 86 3.67 -10.77 0.43
N ASP A 87 2.59 -11.49 0.12
CA ASP A 87 2.56 -12.95 0.14
C ASP A 87 3.22 -13.58 -1.11
N ALA A 88 3.15 -12.91 -2.26
CA ALA A 88 3.78 -13.35 -3.50
C ALA A 88 5.22 -12.83 -3.63
N ASP A 89 5.46 -11.54 -3.37
CA ASP A 89 6.76 -10.88 -3.60
C ASP A 89 7.67 -10.80 -2.37
N GLY A 90 7.11 -11.01 -1.18
CA GLY A 90 7.86 -10.87 0.07
C GLY A 90 8.12 -9.41 0.46
N ALA A 91 9.37 -9.07 0.80
CA ALA A 91 9.70 -7.74 1.32
C ALA A 91 9.84 -6.71 0.19
N LEU A 92 9.07 -5.62 0.26
CA LEU A 92 9.00 -4.60 -0.79
C LEU A 92 9.58 -3.24 -0.37
N PRO A 93 10.10 -2.44 -1.32
CA PRO A 93 10.58 -1.10 -1.05
C PRO A 93 9.44 -0.14 -0.71
N VAL A 94 9.62 0.64 0.35
CA VAL A 94 8.62 1.63 0.80
C VAL A 94 9.07 3.05 0.48
N THR A 95 8.19 3.84 -0.14
CA THR A 95 8.42 5.26 -0.39
C THR A 95 7.57 6.11 0.54
N CYS A 96 8.19 6.97 1.35
CA CYS A 96 7.51 7.85 2.30
C CYS A 96 7.74 9.34 2.03
N ARG A 97 6.71 10.16 2.25
CA ARG A 97 6.77 11.62 2.17
C ARG A 97 6.18 12.26 3.43
N PRO A 98 6.95 13.10 4.17
CA PRO A 98 8.40 13.36 4.04
C PRO A 98 9.24 12.14 4.40
N SER A 99 10.37 11.89 3.72
CA SER A 99 11.21 10.69 3.91
C SER A 99 11.86 10.61 5.30
N SER A 100 12.23 9.38 5.70
CA SER A 100 12.96 9.16 6.96
C SER A 100 14.29 9.92 6.96
N GLY A 101 14.64 10.54 8.08
CA GLY A 101 15.83 11.39 8.22
C GLY A 101 15.65 12.83 7.75
N SER A 102 14.49 13.18 7.17
CA SER A 102 14.14 14.56 6.80
C SER A 102 13.93 15.47 8.01
N TRP A 103 13.93 16.78 7.76
CA TRP A 103 13.65 17.80 8.76
C TRP A 103 12.14 18.02 8.97
N PHE A 104 11.67 17.84 10.19
CA PHE A 104 10.29 18.09 10.60
C PHE A 104 10.22 19.36 11.44
N SER A 105 9.30 20.26 11.13
CA SER A 105 9.01 21.44 11.94
C SER A 105 8.22 21.07 13.19
N ILE A 106 8.31 21.93 14.21
CA ILE A 106 7.42 21.86 15.38
C ILE A 106 5.97 21.85 14.91
N GLY A 107 5.18 20.89 15.39
CA GLY A 107 3.81 20.67 14.96
C GLY A 107 3.53 19.19 14.69
N ARG A 108 2.39 18.93 14.05
CA ARG A 108 2.01 17.59 13.58
C ARG A 108 2.26 17.53 12.08
N THR A 109 3.06 16.58 11.64
CA THR A 109 3.30 16.29 10.23
C THR A 109 2.72 14.91 9.91
N ARG A 110 1.90 14.84 8.86
CA ARG A 110 1.44 13.56 8.32
C ARG A 110 2.51 13.03 7.39
N VAL A 111 2.94 11.79 7.62
CA VAL A 111 3.82 11.05 6.73
C VAL A 111 2.95 10.07 5.97
N ARG A 112 2.93 10.16 4.63
CA ARG A 112 2.27 9.18 3.76
C ARG A 112 3.34 8.26 3.18
N CYS A 113 3.15 6.96 3.32
CA CYS A 113 4.00 5.94 2.74
C CYS A 113 3.19 5.08 1.77
N SER A 114 3.83 4.61 0.70
CA SER A 114 3.27 3.62 -0.22
C SER A 114 4.30 2.59 -0.63
N ALA A 115 3.80 1.41 -1.02
CA ALA A 115 4.56 0.34 -1.63
C ALA A 115 3.73 -0.24 -2.78
N THR A 116 4.42 -0.69 -3.81
CA THR A 116 3.84 -1.34 -4.98
C THR A 116 4.61 -2.62 -5.21
N ASP A 117 3.88 -3.71 -5.41
CA ASP A 117 4.43 -5.03 -5.71
C ASP A 117 4.82 -5.15 -7.20
N THR A 118 5.27 -6.32 -7.64
CA THR A 118 5.65 -6.54 -9.05
C THR A 118 4.44 -6.71 -9.97
N SER A 119 3.30 -7.14 -9.43
CA SER A 119 2.01 -7.30 -10.09
C SER A 119 1.28 -5.97 -10.34
N GLY A 120 1.73 -4.89 -9.69
CA GLY A 120 1.15 -3.55 -9.75
C GLY A 120 0.11 -3.25 -8.68
N ASN A 121 -0.10 -4.12 -7.69
CA ASN A 121 -0.97 -3.79 -6.56
C ASN A 121 -0.26 -2.80 -5.63
N GLU A 122 -0.99 -1.77 -5.19
CA GLU A 122 -0.45 -0.70 -4.34
C GLU A 122 -1.17 -0.67 -2.99
N SER A 123 -0.41 -0.42 -1.93
CA SER A 123 -0.95 -0.04 -0.63
C SER A 123 -0.34 1.26 -0.12
N ALA A 124 -1.08 1.94 0.76
CA ALA A 124 -0.63 3.18 1.39
C ALA A 124 -1.05 3.29 2.85
N ILE A 125 -0.17 3.87 3.68
CA ILE A 125 -0.42 4.14 5.10
C ILE A 125 -0.05 5.56 5.47
N ILE A 126 -0.76 6.12 6.44
CA ILE A 126 -0.48 7.44 7.01
C ILE A 126 -0.25 7.32 8.50
N PHE A 127 0.86 7.88 8.98
CA PHE A 127 1.10 8.07 10.41
C PHE A 127 1.50 9.51 10.72
N VAL A 128 1.41 9.88 12.00
CA VAL A 128 1.64 11.26 12.45
C VAL A 128 2.94 11.34 13.24
N VAL A 129 3.82 12.24 12.81
CA VAL A 129 4.98 12.69 13.57
C VAL A 129 4.63 14.00 14.26
N ALA A 130 4.69 14.02 15.58
CA ALA A 130 4.46 15.20 16.41
C ALA A 130 5.78 15.72 16.98
N VAL A 131 6.25 16.86 16.50
CA VAL A 131 7.42 17.54 17.05
C VAL A 131 6.95 18.59 18.05
N LYS A 132 7.34 18.44 19.32
CA LYS A 132 7.01 19.39 20.40
C LYS A 132 8.27 20.14 20.83
N ARG A 133 8.10 21.36 21.35
CA ARG A 133 9.22 22.07 22.00
C ARG A 133 9.61 21.34 23.28
N GLN A 134 10.91 21.19 23.52
CA GLN A 134 11.41 20.70 24.81
C GLN A 134 11.07 21.72 25.92
N GLY A 135 10.21 21.32 26.85
CA GLY A 135 9.90 22.07 28.06
C GLY A 135 11.12 22.21 28.98
N ARG A 136 11.13 23.23 29.84
CA ARG A 136 12.23 23.44 30.82
C ARG A 136 12.29 22.33 31.89
N GLU A 137 11.18 21.65 32.10
CA GLU A 137 10.88 20.86 33.29
C GLU A 137 11.72 19.58 33.46
N ARG A 138 11.99 18.83 32.38
CA ARG A 138 12.80 17.60 32.47
C ARG A 138 14.29 17.86 32.69
N ARG A 139 14.80 19.03 32.27
CA ARG A 139 16.20 19.41 32.51
C ARG A 139 16.40 20.17 33.80
N SER A 140 15.39 20.87 34.32
CA SER A 140 15.46 21.41 35.68
C SER A 140 15.55 20.29 36.72
N LEU A 141 14.83 19.17 36.53
CA LEU A 141 14.96 18.01 37.42
C LEU A 141 16.36 17.37 37.33
N GLN A 142 16.84 17.05 36.12
CA GLN A 142 18.18 16.46 35.95
C GLN A 142 19.35 17.42 36.29
N ALA A 143 19.20 18.73 36.10
CA ALA A 143 20.22 19.71 36.44
C ALA A 143 20.23 20.02 37.95
N HIS A 144 19.07 19.97 38.61
CA HIS A 144 18.97 20.11 40.06
C HIS A 144 19.59 18.90 40.76
N GLU A 145 19.30 17.67 40.31
CA GLU A 145 19.96 16.46 40.86
C GLU A 145 21.47 16.48 40.65
N LYS A 146 21.97 16.87 39.48
CA LYS A 146 23.42 16.99 39.25
C LYS A 146 24.09 18.07 40.11
N ARG A 147 23.40 19.19 40.37
CA ARG A 147 23.89 20.22 41.30
C ARG A 147 23.88 19.75 42.74
N ALA A 148 22.84 19.03 43.16
CA ALA A 148 22.75 18.44 44.49
C ALA A 148 23.84 17.37 44.72
N ALA A 149 24.07 16.49 43.74
CA ALA A 149 25.12 15.47 43.80
C ALA A 149 26.53 16.07 43.84
N SER A 150 26.79 17.14 43.07
CA SER A 150 28.10 17.82 43.09
C SER A 150 28.35 18.62 44.37
N ALA A 151 27.32 19.11 45.06
CA ALA A 151 27.45 19.78 46.35
C ALA A 151 27.69 18.80 47.50
N ALA A 152 27.24 17.55 47.39
CA ALA A 152 27.49 16.50 48.37
C ALA A 152 28.91 15.93 48.35
N LEU A 153 29.63 16.05 47.22
CA LEU A 153 31.03 15.60 47.07
C LEU A 153 32.07 16.62 47.59
N LEU A 154 31.66 17.84 47.92
CA LEU A 154 32.52 18.92 48.42
C LEU A 154 32.41 19.12 49.95
N ARG A 155 31.87 18.12 50.66
CA ARG A 155 31.78 18.04 52.12
C ARG A 155 32.39 16.74 52.59
#